data_AF-A0A4W5LF50-F1
#
_entry.id   AF-A0A4W5LF50-F1
#
_cell.length_a   1.000
_cell.length_b   1.000
_cell.length_c   1.000
_cell.angle_alpha   90.00
_cell.angle_beta   90.00
_cell.angle_gamma   90.00
#
_symmetry.space_group_name_H-M   'P 1'
#
loop_
_entity.id
_entity.type
_entity.pdbx_description
1 polymer ?
#
loop_
_entity_poly.entity_id
_entity_poly.type
_entity_poly.pdbx_seq_one_letter_code
_entity_poly.pdbx_strand_id
1 'polypeptide(L)'
;MVTRVHTHTNCPSSFQVSVNATPLTIERGDNKTSHKPLHLKQVCQPGRNTIQITVTACCCSHLFVLQLVHRPSVRSVLQGLLKKRLLPAEHCITKSMLLLLYCCCSIAFTLFNCNSDSRLQNTASPRA
;
A
#
# COMPACT_ATOMS: atom_id res chain seq x y z
N MET A 1 -3.79 -10.41 23.07
CA MET A 1 -4.71 -10.01 22.00
C MET A 1 -4.56 -8.51 21.78
N VAL A 2 -3.66 -8.08 20.89
CA VAL A 2 -3.49 -6.65 20.57
C VAL A 2 -4.47 -6.34 19.45
N THR A 3 -5.63 -5.81 19.80
CA THR A 3 -6.57 -5.23 18.83
C THR A 3 -5.87 -4.05 18.17
N ARG A 4 -5.38 -4.28 16.94
CA ARG A 4 -4.90 -3.23 16.05
C ARG A 4 -6.13 -2.40 15.69
N VAL A 5 -6.38 -1.32 16.43
CA VAL A 5 -7.38 -0.34 16.02
C VAL A 5 -6.79 0.37 14.81
N HIS A 6 -7.18 -0.05 13.62
CA HIS A 6 -6.75 0.58 12.37
C HIS A 6 -7.60 1.84 12.16
N THR A 7 -7.44 2.83 13.04
CA THR A 7 -8.06 4.15 12.87
C THR A 7 -7.23 4.95 11.88
N HIS A 8 -7.83 5.34 10.76
CA HIS A 8 -7.32 6.43 9.95
C HIS A 8 -7.19 7.68 10.84
N THR A 9 -5.99 8.25 10.94
CA THR A 9 -5.77 9.51 11.66
C THR A 9 -6.44 10.62 10.86
N ASN A 10 -7.59 11.10 11.34
CA ASN A 10 -8.30 12.25 10.79
C ASN A 10 -8.11 13.43 11.75
N CYS A 11 -7.18 14.32 11.42
CA CYS A 11 -6.93 15.54 12.20
C CYS A 11 -7.84 16.66 11.66
N PRO A 12 -8.57 17.39 12.51
CA PRO A 12 -9.40 18.51 12.07
C PRO A 12 -8.55 19.61 11.41
N SER A 13 -9.17 20.41 10.54
CA SER A 13 -8.48 21.42 9.74
C SER A 13 -7.80 22.52 10.58
N SER A 14 -8.21 22.72 11.82
CA SER A 14 -7.64 23.69 12.77
C SER A 14 -6.83 23.04 13.89
N PHE A 15 -6.51 21.76 13.75
CA PHE A 15 -5.75 21.01 14.75
C PHE A 15 -4.34 21.62 14.92
N GLN A 16 -4.02 22.03 16.14
CA GLN A 16 -2.67 22.42 16.58
C GLN A 16 -2.28 21.61 17.82
N VAL A 17 -1.03 21.16 17.86
CA VAL A 17 -0.48 20.40 18.98
C VAL A 17 0.86 21.00 19.37
N SER A 18 1.07 21.18 20.67
CA SER A 18 2.39 21.47 21.22
C SER A 18 2.73 20.48 22.33
N VAL A 19 4.02 20.21 22.49
CA VAL A 19 4.55 19.38 23.57
C VAL A 19 5.64 20.18 24.26
N ASN A 20 5.54 20.35 25.58
CA ASN A 20 6.49 21.14 26.37
C ASN A 20 6.69 22.55 25.79
N ALA A 21 5.58 23.21 25.44
CA ALA A 21 5.55 24.51 24.76
C ALA A 21 6.22 24.55 23.36
N THR A 22 6.67 23.42 22.81
CA THR A 22 7.21 23.31 21.46
C THR A 22 6.09 22.93 20.49
N PRO A 23 5.71 23.80 19.52
CA PRO A 23 4.67 23.49 18.55
C PRO A 23 5.13 22.40 17.58
N LEU A 24 4.23 21.48 17.23
CA LEU A 24 4.48 20.41 16.25
C LEU A 24 3.77 20.73 14.93
N THR A 25 4.54 20.74 13.85
CA THR A 25 4.00 20.90 12.49
C THR A 25 3.35 19.60 12.04
N ILE A 26 2.05 19.67 11.72
CA ILE A 26 1.31 18.53 11.16
C ILE A 26 1.43 18.60 9.63
N GLU A 27 2.21 17.70 9.04
CA GLU A 27 2.28 17.60 7.60
C GLU A 27 0.95 17.09 7.02
N ARG A 28 0.30 17.94 6.23
CA ARG A 28 -0.92 17.62 5.51
C ARG A 28 -0.51 17.35 4.07
N GLY A 29 -0.54 16.08 3.67
CA GLY A 29 -0.36 15.73 2.26
C GLY A 29 -1.54 16.25 1.42
N ASP A 30 -1.38 16.24 0.10
CA ASP A 30 -2.37 16.75 -0.88
C ASP A 30 -3.77 16.14 -0.69
N ASN A 31 -3.81 14.89 -0.21
CA ASN A 31 -5.04 14.18 0.14
C ASN A 31 -5.36 14.42 1.63
N LYS A 32 -6.28 15.35 1.89
CA LYS A 32 -6.73 15.88 3.21
C LYS A 32 -7.23 14.86 4.25
N THR A 33 -7.12 13.54 4.00
CA THR A 33 -7.75 12.49 4.80
C THR A 33 -6.79 11.41 5.32
N SER A 34 -5.51 11.41 4.93
CA SER A 34 -4.52 10.46 5.44
C SER A 34 -3.42 11.16 6.25
N HIS A 35 -3.69 11.43 7.53
CA HIS A 35 -2.64 11.90 8.42
C HIS A 35 -1.87 10.72 9.03
N LYS A 36 -0.55 10.92 9.22
CA LYS A 36 0.27 9.99 9.99
C LYS A 36 0.14 10.33 11.49
N PRO A 37 0.23 9.33 12.39
CA PRO A 37 0.34 9.59 13.82
C PRO A 37 1.53 10.52 14.12
N LEU A 38 1.36 11.46 15.05
CA LEU A 38 2.42 12.38 15.45
C LEU A 38 3.47 11.66 16.29
N HIS A 39 4.74 11.81 15.91
CA HIS A 39 5.86 11.25 16.67
C HIS A 39 6.39 12.27 17.67
N LEU A 40 6.10 12.05 18.95
CA LEU A 40 6.48 12.98 20.02
C LEU A 40 7.90 12.74 20.57
N LYS A 41 8.54 11.62 20.20
CA LYS A 41 9.80 11.16 20.82
C LYS A 41 10.92 12.21 20.80
N GLN A 42 10.98 13.06 19.77
CA GLN A 42 12.04 14.06 19.62
C GLN A 42 11.90 15.25 20.58
N VAL A 43 10.69 15.55 21.04
CA VAL A 43 10.40 16.70 21.91
C VAL A 43 10.11 16.29 23.36
N CYS A 44 10.06 14.98 23.62
CA CYS A 44 9.88 14.44 24.96
C CYS A 44 11.16 14.54 25.79
N GLN A 45 11.02 14.96 27.04
CA GLN A 45 12.08 15.02 28.04
C GLN A 45 11.90 13.91 29.09
N PRO A 46 12.97 13.48 29.79
CA PRO A 46 12.84 12.63 30.97
C PRO A 46 11.96 13.29 32.03
N GLY A 47 10.98 12.56 32.55
CA GLY A 47 10.04 13.08 33.53
C GLY A 47 8.72 13.57 32.92
N ARG A 48 8.19 14.67 33.46
CA ARG A 48 6.86 15.17 33.10
C ARG A 48 6.90 15.86 31.74
N ASN A 49 6.02 15.43 30.85
CA ASN A 49 5.77 16.09 29.56
C ASN A 49 4.34 16.62 29.54
N THR A 50 4.15 17.82 29.01
CA THR A 50 2.82 18.45 28.90
C THR A 50 2.45 18.54 27.43
N ILE A 51 1.31 17.95 27.06
CA ILE A 51 0.77 18.00 25.70
C ILE A 51 -0.41 18.96 25.70
N GLN A 52 -0.36 19.98 24.87
CA GLN A 52 -1.44 20.92 24.67
C GLN A 52 -2.05 20.70 23.28
N ILE A 53 -3.37 20.54 23.26
CA ILE A 53 -4.14 20.29 22.04
C ILE A 53 -5.11 21.46 21.88
N THR A 54 -5.04 22.13 20.74
CA THR A 54 -5.93 23.23 20.38
C THR A 54 -6.69 22.85 19.12
N VAL A 55 -8.03 22.93 19.18
CA VAL A 55 -8.92 22.64 18.05
C VAL A 55 -9.98 23.73 18.00
N THR A 56 -10.16 24.39 16.86
CA THR A 56 -11.33 25.26 16.68
C THR A 56 -12.56 24.39 16.46
N ALA A 57 -13.74 24.86 16.85
CA ALA A 57 -14.98 24.10 16.84
C ALA A 57 -15.08 23.10 15.65
N CYS A 58 -15.13 21.79 15.95
CA CYS A 58 -15.57 20.78 14.97
C CYS A 58 -17.05 20.50 15.19
N CYS A 59 -17.75 20.17 14.11
CA CYS A 59 -19.08 19.56 14.15
C CYS A 59 -19.08 18.08 14.60
N CYS A 60 -17.95 17.57 15.09
CA CYS A 60 -17.68 16.15 15.25
C CYS A 60 -16.91 15.87 16.54
N SER A 61 -17.13 14.70 17.14
CA SER A 61 -16.35 14.22 18.28
C SER A 61 -15.04 13.58 17.81
N HIS A 62 -13.91 14.05 18.33
CA HIS A 62 -12.60 13.46 18.04
C HIS A 62 -12.09 12.64 19.23
N LEU A 63 -11.45 11.50 18.93
CA LEU A 63 -10.76 10.68 19.92
C LEU A 63 -9.25 10.87 19.78
N PHE A 64 -8.61 11.32 20.86
CA PHE A 64 -7.16 11.43 20.94
C PHE A 64 -6.59 10.26 21.72
N VAL A 65 -5.66 9.52 21.10
CA VAL A 65 -5.03 8.35 21.72
C VAL A 65 -3.52 8.57 21.74
N LEU A 66 -2.94 8.54 22.95
CA LEU A 66 -1.49 8.49 23.12
C LEU A 66 -1.08 7.04 23.39
N GLN A 67 -0.13 6.53 22.60
CA GLN A 67 0.32 5.15 22.69
C GLN A 67 1.85 5.09 22.68
N LEU A 68 2.41 4.29 23.59
CA LEU A 68 3.82 3.93 23.56
C LEU A 68 4.01 2.82 22.55
N VAL A 69 4.59 3.15 21.40
CA VAL A 69 4.81 2.20 20.30
C VAL A 69 6.28 1.87 20.16
N HIS A 70 6.57 0.57 20.01
CA HIS A 70 7.89 0.12 19.57
C HIS A 70 7.93 0.15 18.04
N ARG A 71 8.92 0.85 17.46
CA ARG A 71 9.12 0.88 16.01
C ARG A 71 10.13 -0.21 15.61
N PRO A 72 9.68 -1.35 15.06
CA PRO A 72 10.60 -2.36 14.55
C PRO A 72 11.43 -1.79 13.39
N SER A 73 12.70 -2.17 13.32
CA SER A 73 13.59 -1.76 12.22
C SER A 73 13.17 -2.44 10.91
N VAL A 74 13.46 -1.81 9.77
CA VAL A 74 13.20 -2.39 8.44
C VAL A 74 13.81 -3.79 8.33
N ARG A 75 15.03 -3.98 8.85
CA ARG A 75 15.71 -5.28 8.90
C ARG A 75 14.91 -6.33 9.69
N SER A 76 14.39 -5.97 10.86
CA SER A 76 13.57 -6.89 11.68
C SER A 76 12.24 -7.25 11.00
N VAL A 77 11.62 -6.28 10.32
CA VAL A 77 10.41 -6.51 9.53
C VAL A 77 10.73 -7.42 8.35
N LEU A 78 11.80 -7.15 7.61
CA LEU A 78 12.22 -7.93 6.44
C LEU A 78 12.55 -9.37 6.83
N GLN A 79 13.32 -9.59 7.90
CA GLN A 79 13.59 -10.93 8.42
C GLN A 79 12.30 -11.64 8.84
N GLY A 80 11.35 -10.92 9.44
CA GLY A 80 10.04 -11.45 9.79
C GLY A 80 9.20 -11.83 8.57
N LEU A 81 9.22 -11.01 7.51
CA LEU A 81 8.52 -11.27 6.26
C LEU A 81 9.11 -12.48 5.52
N LEU A 82 10.43 -12.54 5.41
CA LEU A 82 11.12 -13.67 4.77
C LEU A 82 10.82 -14.98 5.51
N LYS A 83 10.80 -14.97 6.85
CA LYS A 83 10.49 -16.19 7.62
C LYS A 83 9.02 -16.61 7.59
N LYS A 84 8.07 -15.68 7.33
CA LYS A 84 6.62 -15.94 7.52
C LYS A 84 5.77 -15.84 6.25
N ARG A 85 6.29 -15.28 5.16
CA ARG A 85 5.52 -14.96 3.94
C ARG A 85 6.26 -15.28 2.65
N LEU A 86 7.16 -16.26 2.68
CA LEU A 86 7.61 -16.88 1.44
C LEU A 86 6.42 -17.65 0.85
N LEU A 87 5.91 -17.16 -0.27
CA LEU A 87 4.95 -17.92 -1.06
C LEU A 87 5.64 -19.21 -1.52
N PRO A 88 5.00 -20.38 -1.43
CA PRO A 88 5.57 -21.63 -1.91
C PRO A 88 5.97 -21.48 -3.37
N ALA A 89 7.14 -21.99 -3.75
CA ALA A 89 7.62 -21.92 -5.14
C ALA A 89 6.58 -22.48 -6.13
N GLU A 90 5.77 -23.44 -5.71
CA GLU A 90 4.69 -24.02 -6.50
C GLU A 90 3.65 -22.98 -6.95
N HIS A 91 3.28 -22.00 -6.12
CA HIS A 91 2.34 -20.95 -6.52
C HIS A 91 2.92 -20.03 -7.59
N CYS A 92 4.24 -19.80 -7.55
CA CYS A 92 4.95 -19.06 -8.59
C CYS A 92 5.05 -19.88 -9.88
N ILE A 93 5.28 -21.19 -9.79
CA ILE A 93 5.36 -22.10 -10.94
C ILE A 93 3.99 -22.24 -11.62
N THR A 94 2.90 -22.43 -10.88
CA THR A 94 1.56 -22.52 -11.47
C THR A 94 1.19 -21.22 -12.19
N LYS A 95 1.50 -20.05 -11.60
CA LYS A 95 1.30 -18.77 -12.27
C LYS A 95 2.16 -18.59 -13.51
N SER A 96 3.44 -18.96 -13.46
CA SER A 96 4.34 -18.84 -14.62
C SER A 96 3.97 -19.83 -15.73
N MET A 97 3.61 -21.07 -15.39
CA MET A 97 3.16 -22.09 -16.36
C MET A 97 1.82 -21.72 -16.99
N LEU A 98 0.87 -21.15 -16.23
CA LEU A 98 -0.39 -20.63 -16.79
C LEU A 98 -0.13 -19.49 -17.78
N LEU A 99 0.76 -18.56 -17.43
CA LEU A 99 1.13 -17.46 -18.32
C LEU A 99 1.86 -17.96 -19.59
N LEU A 100 2.75 -18.94 -19.46
CA LEU A 100 3.46 -19.54 -20.59
C LEU A 100 2.52 -20.33 -21.50
N LEU A 101 1.56 -21.08 -20.94
CA LEU A 101 0.55 -21.78 -21.72
C LEU A 101 -0.38 -20.80 -22.45
N TYR A 102 -0.78 -19.70 -21.81
CA TYR A 102 -1.57 -18.64 -22.46
C TYR A 102 -0.81 -17.97 -23.61
N CYS A 103 0.48 -17.69 -23.40
CA CYS A 103 1.36 -17.15 -24.43
C CYS A 103 1.52 -18.12 -25.61
N CYS A 104 1.78 -19.40 -25.32
CA CYS A 104 1.93 -20.44 -26.34
C CYS A 104 0.63 -20.68 -27.13
N CYS A 105 -0.53 -20.66 -26.46
CA CYS A 105 -1.83 -20.81 -27.11
C CYS A 105 -2.17 -19.58 -27.97
N SER A 106 -1.84 -18.36 -27.53
CA SER A 106 -1.96 -17.15 -28.36
C SER A 106 -1.05 -17.19 -29.58
N ILE A 107 0.22 -17.61 -29.44
CA ILE A 107 1.15 -17.72 -30.57
C ILE A 107 0.69 -18.81 -31.54
N ALA A 108 0.24 -19.97 -31.04
CA ALA A 108 -0.30 -21.05 -31.88
C ALA A 108 -1.58 -20.64 -32.60
N PHE A 109 -2.49 -19.89 -31.95
CA PHE A 109 -3.70 -19.36 -32.58
C PHE A 109 -3.38 -18.34 -33.68
N THR A 110 -2.41 -17.45 -33.45
CA THR A 110 -1.94 -16.49 -34.46
C THR A 110 -1.22 -17.17 -35.62
N LEU A 111 -0.36 -18.17 -35.35
CA LEU A 111 0.30 -18.95 -36.39
C LEU A 111 -0.68 -19.83 -37.18
N PHE A 112 -1.70 -20.39 -36.54
CA PHE A 112 -2.75 -21.16 -37.22
C PHE A 112 -3.61 -20.27 -38.14
N ASN A 113 -3.96 -19.05 -37.70
CA ASN A 113 -4.65 -18.08 -38.56
C ASN A 113 -3.75 -17.61 -39.72
N CYS A 114 -2.45 -17.38 -39.48
CA CYS A 114 -1.49 -16.97 -40.52
C CYS A 114 -1.22 -18.10 -41.56
N ASN A 115 -1.28 -19.37 -41.14
CA ASN A 115 -1.16 -20.52 -42.05
C ASN A 115 -2.46 -20.75 -42.86
N SER A 116 -3.61 -20.38 -42.31
CA SER A 116 -4.91 -20.47 -42.99
C SER A 116 -5.09 -19.41 -44.09
N ASP A 117 -4.54 -18.21 -43.91
CA ASP A 117 -4.54 -17.14 -44.93
C ASP A 117 -3.65 -17.50 -46.14
N SER A 118 -2.54 -18.21 -45.88
CA SER A 118 -1.59 -18.65 -46.91
C SER A 118 -2.15 -19.75 -47.85
N ARG A 119 -3.23 -20.44 -47.47
CA ARG A 119 -3.89 -21.47 -48.29
C ARG A 119 -5.07 -20.97 -49.12
N LEU A 120 -5.60 -19.77 -48.86
CA LEU A 120 -6.76 -19.23 -49.58
C LEU A 120 -6.41 -18.40 -50.82
N GLN A 121 -5.12 -18.11 -51.07
CA GLN A 121 -4.69 -17.39 -52.29
C GLN A 121 -4.27 -18.27 -53.47
N ASN A 122 -4.22 -19.60 -53.34
CA ASN A 122 -3.80 -20.49 -54.42
C ASN A 122 -4.93 -21.17 -55.21
N THR A 123 -6.20 -20.78 -55.03
CA THR A 123 -7.32 -21.31 -55.81
C THR A 123 -8.26 -20.22 -56.31
N ALA A 124 -7.77 -19.34 -57.19
CA ALA A 124 -8.63 -18.50 -58.02
C ALA A 124 -7.97 -18.27 -59.39
N SER A 125 -7.93 -19.33 -60.20
CA SER A 125 -7.85 -19.18 -61.66
C SER A 125 -9.23 -19.49 -62.22
N PRO A 126 -9.89 -18.56 -62.94
CA PRO A 126 -10.88 -18.91 -63.92
C PRO A 126 -10.26 -18.76 -65.31
N ARG A 127 -10.21 -19.89 -66.02
CA ARG A 127 -10.16 -19.94 -67.48
C ARG A 127 -11.41 -19.27 -68.04
N ALA A 128 -11.22 -18.35 -68.98
CA ALA A 128 -11.95 -18.26 -70.25
C ALA A 128 -11.14 -17.35 -71.18
#